data_AF-A0A3R7N4E2-F1
#
_entry.id   AF-A0A3R7N4E2-F1
#
_cell.length_a   1.000
_cell.length_b   1.000
_cell.length_c   1.000
_cell.angle_alpha   90.00
_cell.angle_beta   90.00
_cell.angle_gamma   90.00
#
_symmetry.space_group_name_H-M   'P 1'
#
loop_
_entity.id
_entity.type
_entity.pdbx_description
1 polymer ?
#
loop_
_entity_poly.entity_id
_entity_poly.type
_entity_poly.pdbx_seq_one_letter_code
_entity_poly.pdbx_strand_id
1 'polypeptide(L)'
;MGVKNGGSTNDLTSTTSEPGLEMVEAPSDIVLTEGERKYLLYVQRGDVASVRRHLEDYKDRPQELDINCTDPLGRSSIAIAIENENLDLLELLLKNKVKPKDSLLHAISEQYVEGVELLLEWEEKTHKKGEPYSWESMTRETATFTKDITPLILAAHHNHYEILKLLLDRGASLPMPHDIRCGCDECIVSTEDDSLRHSLSRINAYKALASPSLIALSSKDPIRTTFELSGELRRLQGMEHEFKTEYIELRQTVMKFAAELLDQTRTRSELSVMLNYDPDGPVWEEGEVNSLSRLKMAIKYSQKGFVAHPNVQQLLGSIWYDGLPGFRRKTMVAQCMTSKLAYVPPNVLHREPEF
;
A
#
# COMPACT_ATOMS: atom_id res chain seq x y z
N MET A 1 -19.08 78.97 -37.67
CA MET A 1 -20.41 78.81 -37.05
C MET A 1 -20.63 77.30 -36.93
N GLY A 2 -20.19 76.67 -35.83
CA GLY A 2 -21.02 76.41 -34.64
C GLY A 2 -22.09 75.37 -34.99
N VAL A 3 -22.19 74.19 -34.38
CA VAL A 3 -22.46 73.97 -32.94
C VAL A 3 -22.53 72.44 -32.66
N LYS A 4 -21.89 72.02 -31.55
CA LYS A 4 -22.17 70.92 -30.57
C LYS A 4 -21.98 69.42 -30.87
N ASN A 5 -20.93 68.87 -30.23
CA ASN A 5 -20.88 67.81 -29.20
C ASN A 5 -22.09 66.90 -28.94
N GLY A 6 -21.81 65.59 -28.75
CA GLY A 6 -22.60 64.70 -27.91
C GLY A 6 -22.19 63.21 -27.96
N GLY A 7 -21.37 62.80 -26.99
CA GLY A 7 -21.28 61.46 -26.35
C GLY A 7 -21.50 60.17 -27.14
N SER A 8 -20.44 59.38 -27.32
CA SER A 8 -20.52 57.94 -27.58
C SER A 8 -20.57 57.18 -26.25
N THR A 9 -21.71 56.55 -25.97
CA THR A 9 -21.82 55.42 -25.02
C THR A 9 -21.77 54.13 -25.84
N ASN A 10 -20.79 53.28 -25.54
CA ASN A 10 -20.64 51.95 -26.13
C ASN A 10 -21.67 51.00 -25.49
N ASP A 11 -22.62 50.51 -26.29
CA ASP A 11 -23.46 49.39 -25.90
C ASP A 11 -22.75 48.07 -26.21
N LEU A 12 -22.68 47.25 -25.15
CA LEU A 12 -22.22 45.88 -25.16
C LEU A 12 -23.25 44.98 -25.87
N THR A 13 -22.79 44.11 -26.76
CA THR A 13 -23.32 42.73 -26.85
C THR A 13 -22.19 41.79 -27.30
N SER A 14 -21.57 41.14 -26.32
CA SER A 14 -20.67 40.00 -26.54
C SER A 14 -21.50 38.76 -26.86
N THR A 15 -21.24 38.15 -28.01
CA THR A 15 -21.68 36.79 -28.33
C THR A 15 -20.72 35.81 -27.68
N THR A 16 -21.06 35.33 -26.49
CA THR A 16 -20.43 34.16 -25.87
C THR A 16 -21.41 32.99 -25.98
N SER A 17 -21.08 32.04 -26.84
CA SER A 17 -21.71 30.72 -26.91
C SER A 17 -21.37 29.93 -25.65
N GLU A 18 -22.35 29.71 -24.77
CA GLU A 18 -22.23 28.77 -23.65
C GLU A 18 -22.19 27.34 -24.17
N PRO A 19 -21.26 26.48 -23.73
CA PRO A 19 -21.35 25.05 -23.95
C PRO A 19 -22.45 24.49 -23.05
N GLY A 20 -23.44 23.84 -23.66
CA GLY A 20 -24.57 23.25 -22.93
C GLY A 20 -24.10 22.23 -21.90
N LEU A 21 -24.57 22.40 -20.66
CA LEU A 21 -24.60 21.31 -19.70
C LEU A 21 -25.52 20.22 -20.27
N GLU A 22 -24.94 19.13 -20.78
CA GLU A 22 -25.66 17.88 -20.91
C GLU A 22 -26.04 17.43 -19.50
N MET A 23 -27.35 17.45 -19.25
CA MET A 23 -27.92 16.87 -18.04
C MET A 23 -27.58 15.38 -18.03
N VAL A 24 -26.89 14.94 -16.97
CA VAL A 24 -26.67 13.52 -16.68
C VAL A 24 -28.03 12.84 -16.61
N GLU A 25 -28.32 11.97 -17.58
CA GLU A 25 -29.50 11.11 -17.54
C GLU A 25 -29.45 10.28 -16.25
N ALA A 26 -30.51 10.34 -15.45
CA ALA A 26 -30.67 9.48 -14.29
C ALA A 26 -30.58 8.00 -14.74
N PRO A 27 -29.98 7.10 -13.94
CA PRO A 27 -29.88 5.70 -14.32
C PRO A 27 -31.28 5.17 -14.60
N SER A 28 -31.50 4.71 -15.83
CA SER A 28 -32.74 4.07 -16.23
C SER A 28 -32.98 2.90 -15.28
N ASP A 29 -34.18 2.82 -14.71
CA ASP A 29 -34.60 1.70 -13.87
C ASP A 29 -34.28 0.39 -14.62
N ILE A 30 -33.31 -0.38 -14.12
CA ILE A 30 -32.91 -1.64 -14.74
C ILE A 30 -34.07 -2.62 -14.60
N VAL A 31 -34.88 -2.75 -15.65
CA VAL A 31 -36.02 -3.66 -15.67
C VAL A 31 -35.49 -5.08 -15.93
N LEU A 32 -35.16 -5.77 -14.85
CA LEU A 32 -34.79 -7.19 -14.90
C LEU A 32 -35.93 -8.04 -15.47
N THR A 33 -35.62 -9.06 -16.27
CA THR A 33 -36.59 -10.06 -16.70
C THR A 33 -36.99 -10.97 -15.53
N GLU A 34 -38.06 -11.76 -15.68
CA GLU A 34 -38.41 -12.78 -14.67
C GLU A 34 -37.31 -13.86 -14.56
N GLY A 35 -36.68 -14.20 -15.69
CA GLY A 35 -35.55 -15.12 -15.75
C GLY A 35 -34.34 -14.63 -14.96
N GLU A 36 -33.99 -13.34 -15.12
CA GLU A 36 -32.89 -12.70 -14.41
C GLU A 36 -33.16 -12.55 -12.91
N ARG A 37 -34.39 -12.17 -12.53
CA ARG A 37 -34.78 -12.10 -11.11
C ARG A 37 -34.65 -13.44 -10.40
N LYS A 38 -35.11 -14.53 -11.04
CA LYS A 38 -34.97 -15.89 -10.48
C LYS A 38 -33.51 -16.32 -10.41
N TYR A 39 -32.74 -16.05 -11.46
CA TYR A 39 -31.31 -16.33 -11.50
C TYR A 39 -30.56 -15.66 -10.33
N LEU A 40 -30.70 -14.34 -10.17
CA LEU A 40 -30.03 -13.59 -9.10
C LEU A 40 -30.50 -14.04 -7.71
N LEU A 41 -31.78 -14.42 -7.55
CA LEU A 41 -32.27 -14.97 -6.29
C LEU A 41 -31.63 -16.32 -5.93
N TYR A 42 -31.42 -17.20 -6.91
CA TYR A 42 -30.71 -18.48 -6.67
C TYR A 42 -29.25 -18.25 -6.31
N VAL A 43 -28.59 -17.31 -7.00
CA VAL A 43 -27.21 -16.90 -6.69
C VAL A 43 -27.11 -16.33 -5.27
N GLN A 44 -28.01 -15.42 -4.88
CA GLN A 44 -28.02 -14.82 -3.55
C GLN A 44 -28.27 -15.84 -2.42
N ARG A 45 -29.02 -16.91 -2.71
CA ARG A 45 -29.24 -18.01 -1.76
C ARG A 45 -28.09 -19.02 -1.73
N GLY A 46 -27.11 -18.91 -2.63
CA GLY A 46 -26.03 -19.89 -2.76
C GLY A 46 -26.48 -21.25 -3.31
N ASP A 47 -27.65 -21.33 -3.98
CA ASP A 47 -28.18 -22.60 -4.51
C ASP A 47 -27.50 -22.97 -5.84
N VAL A 48 -26.34 -23.60 -5.75
CA VAL A 48 -25.51 -24.01 -6.89
C VAL A 48 -26.28 -24.93 -7.85
N ALA A 49 -27.14 -25.81 -7.34
CA ALA A 49 -27.88 -26.76 -8.16
C ALA A 49 -28.96 -26.05 -9.00
N SER A 50 -29.70 -25.13 -8.39
CA SER A 50 -30.70 -24.33 -9.11
C SER A 50 -30.05 -23.36 -10.09
N VAL A 51 -28.93 -22.71 -9.72
CA VAL A 51 -28.17 -21.84 -10.64
C VAL A 51 -27.69 -22.63 -11.86
N ARG A 52 -27.13 -23.82 -11.66
CA ARG A 52 -26.68 -24.68 -12.77
C ARG A 52 -27.81 -25.03 -13.73
N ARG A 53 -28.94 -25.51 -13.20
CA ARG A 53 -30.11 -25.86 -14.03
C ARG A 53 -30.64 -24.64 -14.77
N HIS A 54 -30.74 -23.50 -14.10
CA HIS A 54 -31.22 -22.27 -14.71
C HIS A 54 -30.29 -21.78 -15.84
N LEU A 55 -28.98 -21.87 -15.67
CA LEU A 55 -28.02 -21.56 -16.74
C LEU A 55 -28.10 -22.55 -17.93
N GLU A 56 -28.40 -23.82 -17.67
CA GLU A 56 -28.60 -24.84 -18.70
C GLU A 56 -29.91 -24.62 -19.48
N ASP A 57 -31.01 -24.34 -18.78
CA ASP A 57 -32.35 -24.16 -19.36
C ASP A 57 -32.42 -22.93 -20.28
N TYR A 58 -31.67 -21.87 -19.94
CA TYR A 58 -31.68 -20.60 -20.67
C TYR A 58 -30.48 -20.42 -21.62
N LYS A 59 -29.65 -21.45 -21.81
CA LYS A 59 -28.41 -21.39 -22.60
C LYS A 59 -28.61 -20.88 -24.04
N ASP A 60 -29.73 -21.27 -24.66
CA ASP A 60 -30.07 -20.90 -26.05
C ASP A 60 -31.04 -19.70 -26.12
N ARG A 61 -31.32 -19.04 -24.99
CA ARG A 61 -32.31 -17.95 -24.86
C ARG A 61 -31.70 -16.67 -24.25
N PRO A 62 -30.71 -16.05 -24.93
CA PRO A 62 -30.04 -14.87 -24.40
C PRO A 62 -30.94 -13.63 -24.28
N GLN A 63 -32.13 -13.65 -24.90
CA GLN A 63 -33.12 -12.58 -24.77
C GLN A 63 -33.95 -12.68 -23.47
N GLU A 64 -33.97 -13.86 -22.84
CA GLU A 64 -34.71 -14.11 -21.60
C GLU A 64 -33.81 -14.04 -20.36
N LEU A 65 -32.51 -14.29 -20.52
CA LEU A 65 -31.52 -14.24 -19.44
C LEU A 65 -30.20 -13.65 -19.94
N ASP A 66 -29.86 -12.44 -19.50
CA ASP A 66 -28.46 -12.00 -19.48
C ASP A 66 -27.74 -12.58 -18.26
N ILE A 67 -26.75 -13.44 -18.50
CA ILE A 67 -25.92 -14.03 -17.44
C ILE A 67 -25.06 -12.98 -16.70
N ASN A 68 -24.84 -11.81 -17.30
CA ASN A 68 -24.10 -10.68 -16.74
C ASN A 68 -25.01 -9.60 -16.16
N CYS A 69 -26.30 -9.90 -15.97
CA CYS A 69 -27.23 -8.97 -15.33
C CYS A 69 -26.73 -8.61 -13.92
N THR A 70 -27.11 -7.41 -13.48
CA THR A 70 -26.77 -6.86 -12.17
C THR A 70 -28.03 -6.69 -11.34
N ASP A 71 -27.91 -6.83 -10.03
CA ASP A 71 -29.01 -6.51 -9.12
C ASP A 71 -29.28 -4.98 -9.11
N PRO A 72 -30.35 -4.51 -8.43
CA PRO A 72 -30.62 -3.08 -8.30
C PRO A 72 -29.52 -2.26 -7.60
N LEU A 73 -28.56 -2.91 -6.95
CA LEU A 73 -27.38 -2.28 -6.34
C LEU A 73 -26.16 -2.29 -7.28
N GLY A 74 -26.29 -2.82 -8.50
CA GLY A 74 -25.21 -2.92 -9.49
C GLY A 74 -24.30 -4.12 -9.31
N ARG A 75 -24.58 -5.04 -8.38
CA ARG A 75 -23.73 -6.22 -8.13
C ARG A 75 -23.96 -7.30 -9.18
N SER A 76 -22.87 -7.85 -9.69
CA SER A 76 -22.92 -9.02 -10.59
C SER A 76 -23.15 -10.30 -9.80
N SER A 77 -23.53 -11.38 -10.51
CA SER A 77 -23.64 -12.71 -9.89
C SER A 77 -22.32 -13.20 -9.28
N ILE A 78 -21.17 -12.85 -9.87
CA ILE A 78 -19.84 -13.17 -9.33
C ILE A 78 -19.57 -12.37 -8.05
N ALA A 79 -19.89 -11.07 -8.02
CA ALA A 79 -19.72 -10.25 -6.82
C ALA A 79 -20.53 -10.81 -5.64
N ILE A 80 -21.78 -11.22 -5.88
CA ILE A 80 -22.62 -11.86 -4.86
C ILE A 80 -22.03 -13.20 -4.39
N ALA A 81 -21.42 -13.98 -5.29
CA ALA A 81 -20.76 -15.23 -4.91
C ALA A 81 -19.51 -14.99 -4.04
N ILE A 82 -18.75 -13.93 -4.32
CA ILE A 82 -17.59 -13.50 -3.55
C ILE A 82 -17.99 -13.00 -2.16
N GLU A 83 -18.99 -12.13 -2.06
CA GLU A 83 -19.51 -11.61 -0.79
C GLU A 83 -20.03 -12.73 0.14
N ASN A 84 -20.53 -13.82 -0.45
CA ASN A 84 -20.99 -15.01 0.28
C ASN A 84 -19.90 -16.07 0.48
N GLU A 85 -18.66 -15.81 0.05
CA GLU A 85 -17.51 -16.75 0.11
C GLU A 85 -17.83 -18.16 -0.46
N ASN A 86 -18.67 -18.22 -1.51
CA ASN A 86 -19.14 -19.48 -2.07
C ASN A 86 -18.29 -19.91 -3.28
N LEU A 87 -17.26 -20.71 -3.02
CA LEU A 87 -16.31 -21.17 -4.03
C LEU A 87 -16.98 -21.98 -5.15
N ASP A 88 -17.86 -22.92 -4.79
CA ASP A 88 -18.54 -23.81 -5.74
C ASP A 88 -19.39 -23.00 -6.73
N LEU A 89 -20.06 -21.97 -6.22
CA LEU A 89 -20.85 -21.06 -7.04
C LEU A 89 -19.94 -20.21 -7.94
N LEU A 90 -18.85 -19.67 -7.39
CA LEU A 90 -17.88 -18.88 -8.15
C LEU A 90 -17.29 -19.70 -9.31
N GLU A 91 -16.87 -20.95 -9.06
CA GLU A 91 -16.35 -21.85 -10.08
C GLU A 91 -17.41 -22.15 -11.16
N LEU A 92 -18.66 -22.40 -10.74
CA LEU A 92 -19.77 -22.62 -11.67
C LEU A 92 -20.00 -21.42 -12.58
N LEU A 93 -19.98 -20.19 -12.04
CA LEU A 93 -20.20 -18.96 -12.80
C LEU A 93 -19.07 -18.73 -13.81
N LEU A 94 -17.81 -18.90 -13.40
CA LEU A 94 -16.64 -18.77 -14.27
C LEU A 94 -16.65 -19.81 -15.39
N LYS A 95 -17.04 -21.06 -15.09
CA LYS A 95 -17.17 -22.13 -16.09
C LYS A 95 -18.25 -21.82 -17.14
N ASN A 96 -19.30 -21.11 -16.76
CA ASN A 96 -20.37 -20.65 -17.66
C ASN A 96 -20.05 -19.31 -18.35
N LYS A 97 -18.79 -18.83 -18.26
CA LYS A 97 -18.29 -17.63 -18.94
C LYS A 97 -19.02 -16.33 -18.55
N VAL A 98 -19.48 -16.25 -17.29
CA VAL A 98 -19.89 -14.97 -16.70
C VAL A 98 -18.66 -14.06 -16.64
N LYS A 99 -18.80 -12.79 -17.05
CA LYS A 99 -17.67 -11.86 -17.10
C LYS A 99 -17.27 -11.42 -15.69
N PRO A 100 -16.00 -11.64 -15.26
CA PRO A 100 -15.57 -11.27 -13.92
C PRO A 100 -15.43 -9.75 -13.72
N LYS A 101 -15.13 -8.94 -14.74
CA LYS A 101 -14.95 -7.48 -14.57
C LYS A 101 -13.94 -7.16 -13.45
N ASP A 102 -14.29 -6.30 -12.49
CA ASP A 102 -13.50 -5.94 -11.30
C ASP A 102 -13.64 -6.94 -10.13
N SER A 103 -14.20 -8.13 -10.35
CA SER A 103 -14.40 -9.15 -9.30
C SER A 103 -13.13 -9.56 -8.58
N LEU A 104 -11.96 -9.52 -9.23
CA LEU A 104 -10.69 -9.78 -8.54
C LEU A 104 -10.42 -8.74 -7.44
N LEU A 105 -10.69 -7.46 -7.71
CA LEU A 105 -10.52 -6.40 -6.72
C LEU A 105 -11.53 -6.53 -5.59
N HIS A 106 -12.78 -6.92 -5.91
CA HIS A 106 -13.78 -7.24 -4.88
C HIS A 106 -13.36 -8.42 -4.00
N ALA A 107 -12.86 -9.52 -4.58
CA ALA A 107 -12.37 -10.66 -3.81
C ALA A 107 -11.21 -10.29 -2.88
N ILE A 108 -10.31 -9.40 -3.31
CA ILE A 108 -9.23 -8.87 -2.47
C ILE A 108 -9.78 -7.97 -1.35
N SER A 109 -10.76 -7.12 -1.65
CA SER A 109 -11.43 -6.26 -0.67
C SER A 109 -12.11 -7.06 0.43
N GLU A 110 -12.79 -8.15 0.06
CA GLU A 110 -13.41 -9.11 0.99
C GLU A 110 -12.39 -10.08 1.63
N GLN A 111 -11.12 -10.01 1.25
CA GLN A 111 -10.04 -10.89 1.75
C GLN A 111 -10.31 -12.38 1.52
N TYR A 112 -11.03 -12.71 0.44
CA TYR A 112 -11.39 -14.08 0.10
C TYR A 112 -10.27 -14.78 -0.68
N VAL A 113 -9.32 -15.41 0.04
CA VAL A 113 -8.06 -15.95 -0.51
C VAL A 113 -8.29 -16.99 -1.61
N GLU A 114 -9.15 -17.98 -1.38
CA GLU A 114 -9.45 -19.04 -2.35
C GLU A 114 -10.13 -18.49 -3.61
N GLY A 115 -11.02 -17.50 -3.45
CA GLY A 115 -11.64 -16.81 -4.56
C GLY A 115 -10.65 -16.02 -5.39
N VAL A 116 -9.69 -15.34 -4.74
CA VAL A 116 -8.60 -14.64 -5.42
C VAL A 116 -7.74 -15.62 -6.23
N GLU A 117 -7.35 -16.76 -5.63
CA GLU A 117 -6.58 -17.78 -6.34
C GLU A 117 -7.32 -18.32 -7.56
N LEU A 118 -8.60 -18.66 -7.42
CA LEU A 118 -9.43 -19.16 -8.51
C LEU A 118 -9.58 -18.12 -9.64
N LEU A 119 -9.77 -16.85 -9.30
CA LEU A 119 -9.89 -15.77 -10.28
C LEU A 119 -8.57 -15.51 -11.01
N LEU A 120 -7.43 -15.55 -10.30
CA LEU A 120 -6.11 -15.44 -10.92
C LEU A 120 -5.83 -16.59 -11.88
N GLU A 121 -6.13 -17.83 -11.48
CA GLU A 121 -5.99 -18.99 -12.37
C GLU A 121 -6.88 -18.89 -13.62
N TRP A 122 -8.11 -18.40 -13.46
CA TRP A 122 -9.02 -18.20 -14.58
C TRP A 122 -8.48 -17.14 -15.56
N GLU A 123 -7.92 -16.05 -15.02
CA GLU A 123 -7.32 -14.98 -15.81
C GLU A 123 -6.11 -15.50 -16.58
N GLU A 124 -5.20 -16.25 -15.93
CA GLU A 124 -4.03 -16.86 -16.59
C GLU A 124 -4.41 -17.78 -17.76
N LYS A 125 -5.53 -18.51 -17.65
CA LYS A 125 -6.03 -19.41 -18.70
C LYS A 125 -6.73 -18.66 -19.85
N THR A 126 -7.33 -17.51 -19.57
CA THR A 126 -8.23 -16.81 -20.51
C THR A 126 -7.58 -15.59 -21.16
N HIS A 127 -6.63 -14.96 -20.46
CA HIS A 127 -6.00 -13.71 -20.86
C HIS A 127 -5.17 -13.88 -22.13
N LYS A 128 -5.30 -12.91 -23.03
CA LYS A 128 -4.50 -12.83 -24.25
C LYS A 128 -3.50 -11.70 -24.14
N LYS A 129 -2.24 -12.00 -24.45
CA LYS A 129 -1.16 -11.03 -24.40
C LYS A 129 -1.47 -9.80 -25.27
N GLY A 130 -1.54 -8.64 -24.64
CA GLY A 130 -1.81 -7.34 -25.29
C GLY A 130 -3.23 -6.82 -25.11
N GLU A 131 -4.14 -7.63 -24.56
CA GLU A 131 -5.43 -7.14 -24.07
C GLU A 131 -5.29 -6.68 -22.60
N PRO A 132 -6.07 -5.69 -22.14
CA PRO A 132 -6.11 -5.32 -20.73
C PRO A 132 -6.64 -6.49 -19.89
N TYR A 133 -6.20 -6.58 -18.64
CA TYR A 133 -6.74 -7.58 -17.70
C TYR A 133 -8.21 -7.29 -17.38
N SER A 134 -8.95 -8.29 -16.89
CA SER A 134 -10.38 -8.14 -16.55
C SER A 134 -10.65 -6.93 -15.65
N TRP A 135 -9.82 -6.69 -14.62
CA TRP A 135 -9.96 -5.57 -13.69
C TRP A 135 -9.56 -4.21 -14.27
N GLU A 136 -8.86 -4.17 -15.41
CA GLU A 136 -8.47 -2.94 -16.12
C GLU A 136 -9.49 -2.54 -17.19
N SER A 137 -10.32 -3.50 -17.62
CA SER A 137 -11.24 -3.35 -18.76
C SER A 137 -12.51 -2.55 -18.48
N MET A 138 -12.74 -2.12 -17.24
CA MET A 138 -13.96 -1.41 -16.85
C MET A 138 -13.98 0.06 -17.31
N THR A 139 -15.17 0.52 -17.69
CA THR A 139 -15.39 1.92 -18.08
C THR A 139 -15.50 2.82 -16.86
N ARG A 140 -15.26 4.12 -17.02
CA ARG A 140 -15.22 5.08 -15.88
C ARG A 140 -16.55 5.18 -15.15
N GLU A 141 -17.65 4.88 -15.84
CA GLU A 141 -19.02 5.02 -15.36
C GLU A 141 -19.47 3.81 -14.54
N THR A 142 -18.79 2.68 -14.67
CA THR A 142 -19.18 1.40 -14.07
C THR A 142 -18.16 0.83 -13.08
N ALA A 143 -16.95 1.38 -13.04
CA ALA A 143 -15.87 0.88 -12.17
C ALA A 143 -16.08 1.30 -10.71
N THR A 144 -16.04 0.33 -9.79
CA THR A 144 -16.06 0.60 -8.34
C THR A 144 -14.73 1.18 -7.85
N PHE A 145 -13.63 0.77 -8.48
CA PHE A 145 -12.27 1.14 -8.11
C PHE A 145 -11.68 2.17 -9.08
N THR A 146 -10.81 3.04 -8.57
CA THR A 146 -10.06 3.96 -9.42
C THR A 146 -8.99 3.21 -10.22
N LYS A 147 -8.69 3.67 -11.43
CA LYS A 147 -7.79 2.98 -12.39
C LYS A 147 -6.35 2.79 -11.88
N ASP A 148 -5.94 3.56 -10.89
CA ASP A 148 -4.63 3.47 -10.24
C ASP A 148 -4.54 2.34 -9.20
N ILE A 149 -5.67 1.73 -8.81
CA ILE A 149 -5.70 0.60 -7.88
C ILE A 149 -5.50 -0.71 -8.65
N THR A 150 -4.29 -1.25 -8.57
CA THR A 150 -3.98 -2.60 -9.04
C THR A 150 -4.30 -3.64 -7.95
N PRO A 151 -4.45 -4.94 -8.30
CA PRO A 151 -4.63 -6.00 -7.31
C PRO A 151 -3.57 -6.00 -6.20
N LEU A 152 -2.31 -5.76 -6.57
CA LEU A 152 -1.20 -5.70 -5.61
C LEU A 152 -1.30 -4.47 -4.68
N ILE A 153 -1.70 -3.31 -5.21
CA ILE A 153 -1.92 -2.09 -4.41
C ILE A 153 -3.05 -2.34 -3.40
N LEU A 154 -4.18 -2.89 -3.86
CA LEU A 154 -5.33 -3.14 -2.99
C LEU A 154 -4.98 -4.16 -1.90
N ALA A 155 -4.34 -5.28 -2.26
CA ALA A 155 -3.90 -6.29 -1.29
C ALA A 155 -2.92 -5.71 -0.25
N ALA A 156 -2.04 -4.79 -0.67
CA ALA A 156 -1.13 -4.09 0.23
C ALA A 156 -1.86 -3.11 1.16
N HIS A 157 -2.90 -2.42 0.68
CA HIS A 157 -3.73 -1.55 1.52
C HIS A 157 -4.43 -2.33 2.64
N HIS A 158 -4.87 -3.56 2.38
CA HIS A 158 -5.41 -4.47 3.39
C HIS A 158 -4.34 -5.17 4.23
N ASN A 159 -3.06 -5.02 3.89
CA ASN A 159 -1.92 -5.67 4.55
C ASN A 159 -2.03 -7.21 4.61
N HIS A 160 -2.71 -7.83 3.64
CA HIS A 160 -3.01 -9.26 3.67
C HIS A 160 -1.85 -10.11 3.12
N TYR A 161 -1.15 -10.81 4.02
CA TYR A 161 0.07 -11.54 3.67
C TYR A 161 -0.11 -12.61 2.59
N GLU A 162 -1.15 -13.45 2.69
CA GLU A 162 -1.33 -14.59 1.78
C GLU A 162 -1.67 -14.15 0.35
N ILE A 163 -2.64 -13.23 0.19
CA ILE A 163 -2.97 -12.61 -1.09
C ILE A 163 -1.75 -11.90 -1.71
N LEU A 164 -1.01 -11.12 -0.92
CA LEU A 164 0.22 -10.49 -1.40
C LEU A 164 1.22 -11.52 -1.89
N LYS A 165 1.40 -12.62 -1.15
CA LYS A 165 2.29 -13.71 -1.53
C LYS A 165 1.84 -14.36 -2.85
N LEU A 166 0.55 -14.67 -3.00
CA LEU A 166 -0.02 -15.22 -4.23
C LEU A 166 0.23 -14.32 -5.44
N LEU A 167 0.05 -13.01 -5.29
CA LEU A 167 0.27 -12.03 -6.36
C LEU A 167 1.75 -11.88 -6.71
N LEU A 168 2.64 -11.79 -5.71
CA LEU A 168 4.08 -11.67 -5.91
C LEU A 168 4.69 -12.91 -6.55
N ASP A 169 4.24 -14.11 -6.15
CA ASP A 169 4.72 -15.38 -6.73
C ASP A 169 4.32 -15.51 -8.22
N ARG A 170 3.25 -14.83 -8.64
CA ARG A 170 2.82 -14.69 -10.03
C ARG A 170 3.47 -13.52 -10.78
N GLY A 171 4.44 -12.84 -10.17
CA GLY A 171 5.23 -11.79 -10.80
C GLY A 171 4.57 -10.41 -10.82
N ALA A 172 3.53 -10.18 -10.00
CA ALA A 172 3.01 -8.83 -9.82
C ALA A 172 4.11 -7.89 -9.30
N SER A 173 4.15 -6.66 -9.80
CA SER A 173 5.13 -5.66 -9.40
C SER A 173 4.47 -4.32 -9.15
N LEU A 174 5.05 -3.56 -8.22
CA LEU A 174 4.62 -2.21 -7.89
C LEU A 174 5.68 -1.23 -8.42
N PRO A 175 5.36 -0.37 -9.41
CA PRO A 175 6.29 0.65 -9.86
C PRO A 175 6.56 1.65 -8.74
N MET A 176 7.82 2.11 -8.63
CA MET A 176 8.18 3.13 -7.66
C MET A 176 7.61 4.48 -8.10
N PRO A 177 6.89 5.20 -7.21
CA PRO A 177 6.39 6.53 -7.53
C PRO A 177 7.52 7.49 -7.88
N HIS A 178 7.29 8.34 -8.89
CA HIS A 178 8.21 9.42 -9.20
C HIS A 178 8.20 10.49 -8.09
N ASP A 179 9.27 11.27 -8.03
CA ASP A 179 9.33 12.45 -7.18
C ASP A 179 8.22 13.45 -7.54
N ILE A 180 7.67 14.15 -6.56
CA ILE A 180 6.64 15.19 -6.77
C ILE A 180 7.09 16.29 -7.75
N ARG A 181 8.39 16.57 -7.86
CA ARG A 181 8.94 17.56 -8.81
C ARG A 181 9.45 16.92 -10.11
N CYS A 182 9.05 15.68 -10.40
CA CYS A 182 9.43 15.03 -11.64
C CYS A 182 8.83 15.77 -12.84
N GLY A 183 9.69 16.09 -13.81
CA GLY A 183 9.31 16.72 -15.07
C GLY A 183 9.45 15.79 -16.27
N CYS A 184 9.23 14.48 -16.09
CA CYS A 184 9.20 13.56 -17.23
C CYS A 184 7.87 13.67 -17.99
N ASP A 185 7.88 13.26 -19.25
CA ASP A 185 6.72 13.35 -20.13
C ASP A 185 5.48 12.63 -19.54
N GLU A 186 5.66 11.46 -18.91
CA GLU A 186 4.56 10.71 -18.26
C GLU A 186 3.92 11.49 -17.11
N CYS A 187 4.72 12.12 -16.23
CA CYS A 187 4.21 12.91 -15.11
C CYS A 187 3.52 14.19 -15.58
N ILE A 188 4.07 14.85 -16.61
CA ILE A 188 3.49 16.06 -17.19
C ILE A 188 2.13 15.73 -17.79
N VAL A 189 2.06 14.72 -18.67
CA VAL A 189 0.82 14.28 -19.31
C VAL A 189 -0.21 13.85 -18.27
N SER A 190 0.18 13.06 -17.27
CA SER A 190 -0.75 12.62 -16.21
C SER A 190 -1.28 13.79 -15.38
N THR A 191 -0.48 14.82 -15.15
CA THR A 191 -0.88 16.00 -14.37
C THR A 191 -1.78 16.93 -15.18
N GLU A 192 -1.51 17.09 -16.47
CA GLU A 192 -2.33 17.88 -17.40
C GLU A 192 -3.70 17.24 -17.65
N ASP A 193 -3.76 15.90 -17.70
CA ASP A 193 -5.01 15.15 -17.84
C ASP A 193 -5.88 15.26 -16.58
N ASP A 194 -5.33 14.88 -15.41
CA ASP A 194 -6.03 14.99 -14.13
C ASP A 194 -5.03 15.04 -12.95
N SER A 195 -4.78 16.26 -12.47
CA SER A 195 -3.86 16.52 -11.35
C SER A 195 -4.29 15.86 -10.03
N LEU A 196 -5.60 15.67 -9.80
CA LEU A 196 -6.12 15.03 -8.60
C LEU A 196 -5.87 13.52 -8.66
N ARG A 197 -6.14 12.89 -9.81
CA ARG A 197 -5.82 11.46 -10.02
C ARG A 197 -4.33 11.19 -9.96
N HIS A 198 -3.51 12.07 -10.52
CA HIS A 198 -2.06 11.94 -10.46
C HIS A 198 -1.57 11.92 -8.99
N SER A 199 -2.10 12.83 -8.17
CA SER A 199 -1.77 12.90 -6.74
C SER A 199 -2.33 11.70 -5.96
N LEU A 200 -3.55 11.27 -6.27
CA LEU A 200 -4.20 10.10 -5.65
C LEU A 200 -3.44 8.80 -5.94
N SER A 201 -3.01 8.60 -7.19
CA SER A 201 -2.20 7.45 -7.60
C SER A 201 -0.89 7.37 -6.81
N ARG A 202 -0.22 8.51 -6.61
CA ARG A 202 1.02 8.58 -5.84
C ARG A 202 0.81 8.18 -4.37
N ILE A 203 -0.19 8.74 -3.68
CA ILE A 203 -0.45 8.39 -2.28
C ILE A 203 -0.90 6.92 -2.15
N ASN A 204 -1.67 6.39 -3.10
CA ASN A 204 -2.07 4.98 -3.12
C ASN A 204 -0.87 4.04 -3.29
N ALA A 205 0.09 4.40 -4.13
CA ALA A 205 1.33 3.65 -4.27
C ALA A 205 2.19 3.71 -3.00
N TYR A 206 2.32 4.88 -2.35
CA TYR A 206 3.02 4.98 -1.05
C TYR A 206 2.34 4.21 0.07
N LYS A 207 1.00 4.20 0.08
CA LYS A 207 0.22 3.39 1.03
C LYS A 207 0.48 1.90 0.84
N ALA A 208 0.60 1.43 -0.41
CA ALA A 208 1.00 0.07 -0.71
C ALA A 208 2.45 -0.21 -0.27
N LEU A 209 3.42 0.64 -0.62
CA LEU A 209 4.83 0.50 -0.22
C LEU A 209 5.04 0.50 1.29
N ALA A 210 4.19 1.20 2.04
CA ALA A 210 4.23 1.26 3.50
C ALA A 210 3.61 0.03 4.18
N SER A 211 3.03 -0.91 3.45
CA SER A 211 2.46 -2.15 3.98
C SER A 211 3.54 -3.04 4.61
N PRO A 212 3.44 -3.38 5.92
CA PRO A 212 4.36 -4.30 6.58
C PRO A 212 4.52 -5.65 5.87
N SER A 213 3.41 -6.25 5.45
CA SER A 213 3.39 -7.54 4.76
C SER A 213 4.10 -7.46 3.41
N LEU A 214 3.88 -6.38 2.64
CA LEU A 214 4.57 -6.18 1.37
C LEU A 214 6.08 -6.00 1.57
N ILE A 215 6.50 -5.17 2.54
CA ILE A 215 7.93 -4.96 2.86
C ILE A 215 8.58 -6.30 3.27
N ALA A 216 7.92 -7.08 4.11
CA ALA A 216 8.42 -8.37 4.58
C ALA A 216 8.60 -9.40 3.45
N LEU A 217 7.73 -9.37 2.43
CA LEU A 217 7.78 -10.29 1.30
C LEU A 217 8.74 -9.86 0.18
N SER A 218 8.86 -8.56 -0.06
CA SER A 218 9.58 -8.03 -1.23
C SER A 218 10.97 -7.50 -0.92
N SER A 219 11.25 -7.06 0.32
CA SER A 219 12.54 -6.47 0.67
C SER A 219 13.56 -7.50 1.13
N LYS A 220 14.79 -7.37 0.63
CA LYS A 220 15.96 -8.12 1.12
C LYS A 220 16.44 -7.65 2.50
N ASP A 221 16.24 -6.36 2.80
CA ASP A 221 16.58 -5.75 4.08
C ASP A 221 15.41 -4.87 4.54
N PRO A 222 14.41 -5.48 5.21
CA PRO A 222 13.19 -4.79 5.63
C PRO A 222 13.47 -3.57 6.51
N ILE A 223 14.43 -3.65 7.44
CA ILE A 223 14.76 -2.55 8.35
C ILE A 223 15.33 -1.36 7.58
N ARG A 224 16.20 -1.60 6.60
CA ARG A 224 16.75 -0.53 5.76
C ARG A 224 15.65 0.12 4.93
N THR A 225 14.83 -0.69 4.25
CA THR A 225 13.70 -0.21 3.45
C THR A 225 12.76 0.65 4.28
N THR A 226 12.41 0.21 5.48
CA THR A 226 11.58 0.98 6.42
C THR A 226 12.21 2.32 6.78
N PHE A 227 13.51 2.37 7.06
CA PHE A 227 14.18 3.62 7.45
C PHE A 227 14.22 4.61 6.28
N GLU A 228 14.62 4.15 5.10
CA GLU A 228 14.66 4.96 3.88
C GLU A 228 13.26 5.50 3.53
N LEU A 229 12.24 4.62 3.49
CA LEU A 229 10.85 4.98 3.22
C LEU A 229 10.31 5.97 4.26
N SER A 230 10.63 5.80 5.55
CA SER A 230 10.20 6.76 6.57
C SER A 230 10.82 8.15 6.41
N GLY A 231 12.02 8.23 5.82
CA GLY A 231 12.68 9.49 5.47
C GLY A 231 12.04 10.16 4.26
N GLU A 232 11.68 9.35 3.27
CA GLU A 232 10.93 9.80 2.09
C GLU A 232 9.54 10.33 2.44
N LEU A 233 8.76 9.58 3.21
CA LEU A 233 7.44 10.02 3.70
C LEU A 233 7.55 11.30 4.54
N ARG A 234 8.63 11.47 5.31
CA ARG A 234 8.90 12.71 6.07
C ARG A 234 9.19 13.90 5.15
N ARG A 235 9.75 13.69 3.97
CA ARG A 235 9.98 14.74 2.99
C ARG A 235 8.66 15.09 2.28
N LEU A 236 7.91 14.07 1.87
CA LEU A 236 6.62 14.23 1.18
C LEU A 236 5.59 14.99 2.01
N GLN A 237 5.49 14.73 3.31
CA GLN A 237 4.59 15.49 4.22
C GLN A 237 4.85 17.02 4.19
N GLY A 238 6.06 17.44 3.81
CA GLY A 238 6.47 18.83 3.73
C GLY A 238 6.32 19.44 2.34
N MET A 239 6.08 18.61 1.31
CA MET A 239 5.94 19.02 -0.08
C MET A 239 4.47 18.96 -0.55
N GLU A 240 3.71 17.96 -0.11
CA GLU A 240 2.28 17.83 -0.33
C GLU A 240 1.54 18.10 0.96
N HIS A 241 0.82 19.21 1.00
CA HIS A 241 0.11 19.62 2.20
C HIS A 241 -1.27 18.99 2.29
N GLU A 242 -1.87 18.68 1.15
CA GLU A 242 -3.20 18.11 0.98
C GLU A 242 -3.30 16.71 1.61
N PHE A 243 -2.30 15.86 1.41
CA PHE A 243 -2.23 14.49 1.96
C PHE A 243 -1.25 14.35 3.13
N LYS A 244 -0.97 15.46 3.82
CA LYS A 244 0.05 15.50 4.88
C LYS A 244 -0.26 14.52 6.02
N THR A 245 -1.53 14.39 6.40
CA THR A 245 -1.96 13.53 7.51
C THR A 245 -1.71 12.06 7.17
N GLU A 246 -2.04 11.66 5.95
CA GLU A 246 -1.86 10.33 5.41
C GLU A 246 -0.37 9.96 5.37
N TYR A 247 0.50 10.85 4.89
CA TYR A 247 1.95 10.61 4.93
C TYR A 247 2.49 10.46 6.35
N ILE A 248 1.95 11.21 7.32
CA ILE A 248 2.33 11.08 8.74
C ILE A 248 1.94 9.69 9.26
N GLU A 249 0.73 9.23 8.96
CA GLU A 249 0.23 7.91 9.37
C GLU A 249 1.03 6.78 8.74
N LEU A 250 1.25 6.82 7.42
CA LEU A 250 2.09 5.83 6.72
C LEU A 250 3.50 5.78 7.32
N ARG A 251 4.08 6.95 7.62
CA ARG A 251 5.39 7.03 8.25
C ARG A 251 5.40 6.37 9.63
N GLN A 252 4.34 6.56 10.43
CA GLN A 252 4.23 5.89 11.73
C GLN A 252 4.11 4.37 11.58
N THR A 253 3.31 3.89 10.62
CA THR A 253 3.16 2.46 10.33
C THR A 253 4.49 1.80 10.02
N VAL A 254 5.28 2.35 9.10
CA VAL A 254 6.58 1.76 8.77
C VAL A 254 7.54 1.83 9.96
N MET A 255 7.59 2.96 10.69
CA MET A 255 8.45 3.08 11.88
C MET A 255 8.09 2.06 12.97
N LYS A 256 6.79 1.77 13.15
CA LYS A 256 6.29 0.76 14.07
C LYS A 256 6.72 -0.64 13.63
N PHE A 257 6.60 -0.96 12.35
CA PHE A 257 7.02 -2.25 11.80
C PHE A 257 8.50 -2.57 12.09
N ALA A 258 9.42 -1.61 11.93
CA ALA A 258 10.82 -1.85 12.29
C ALA A 258 11.04 -2.11 13.79
N ALA A 259 10.25 -1.50 14.67
CA ALA A 259 10.28 -1.78 16.10
C ALA A 259 9.69 -3.16 16.42
N GLU A 260 8.60 -3.56 15.74
CA GLU A 260 7.99 -4.88 15.90
C GLU A 260 8.90 -6.02 15.39
N LEU A 261 9.70 -5.79 14.34
CA LEU A 261 10.75 -6.73 13.92
C LEU A 261 11.83 -6.90 14.99
N LEU A 262 12.17 -5.82 15.69
CA LEU A 262 13.13 -5.83 16.78
C LEU A 262 12.60 -6.56 18.02
N ASP A 263 11.29 -6.49 18.29
CA ASP A 263 10.61 -7.27 19.34
C ASP A 263 10.77 -8.79 19.13
N GLN A 264 10.95 -9.24 17.87
CA GLN A 264 11.15 -10.66 17.56
C GLN A 264 12.57 -11.17 17.84
N THR A 265 13.51 -10.30 18.22
CA THR A 265 14.87 -10.72 18.61
C THR A 265 14.85 -11.41 19.98
N ARG A 266 15.37 -12.63 20.04
CA ARG A 266 15.34 -13.47 21.26
C ARG A 266 16.68 -13.52 21.98
N THR A 267 17.77 -13.30 21.26
CA THR A 267 19.12 -13.41 21.81
C THR A 267 19.90 -12.11 21.66
N ARG A 268 20.89 -11.91 22.54
CA ARG A 268 21.84 -10.81 22.44
C ARG A 268 22.62 -10.86 21.12
N SER A 269 22.95 -12.06 20.64
CA SER A 269 23.70 -12.26 19.40
C SER A 269 22.88 -11.79 18.20
N GLU A 270 21.63 -12.23 18.06
CA GLU A 270 20.70 -11.74 17.02
C GLU A 270 20.57 -10.22 17.01
N LEU A 271 20.38 -9.63 18.19
CA LEU A 271 20.27 -8.18 18.34
C LEU A 271 21.58 -7.48 17.93
N SER A 272 22.73 -8.03 18.30
CA SER A 272 24.04 -7.43 17.99
C SER A 272 24.33 -7.51 16.49
N VAL A 273 24.03 -8.65 15.85
CA VAL A 273 24.12 -8.79 14.39
C VAL A 273 23.23 -7.75 13.71
N MET A 274 21.97 -7.63 14.12
CA MET A 274 21.04 -6.64 13.55
C MET A 274 21.54 -5.20 13.69
N LEU A 275 22.08 -4.83 14.86
CA LEU A 275 22.51 -3.45 15.15
C LEU A 275 23.86 -3.08 14.53
N ASN A 276 24.74 -4.06 14.32
CA ASN A 276 26.04 -3.86 13.71
C ASN A 276 26.04 -4.10 12.19
N TYR A 277 24.99 -4.69 11.63
CA TYR A 277 24.91 -5.00 10.21
C TYR A 277 25.16 -3.78 9.32
N ASP A 278 26.08 -3.97 8.39
CA ASP A 278 26.46 -3.03 7.34
C ASP A 278 26.46 -3.77 6.00
N PRO A 279 25.59 -3.39 5.03
CA PRO A 279 25.51 -4.07 3.74
C PRO A 279 26.78 -3.90 2.89
N ASP A 280 27.55 -2.82 3.10
CA ASP A 280 28.75 -2.51 2.31
C ASP A 280 30.05 -2.84 3.07
N GLY A 281 29.92 -3.28 4.33
CA GLY A 281 31.03 -3.59 5.23
C GLY A 281 31.31 -5.10 5.37
N PRO A 282 32.36 -5.46 6.12
CA PRO A 282 32.58 -6.85 6.50
C PRO A 282 31.43 -7.36 7.39
N VAL A 283 31.17 -8.67 7.31
CA VAL A 283 30.20 -9.33 8.19
C VAL A 283 30.70 -9.23 9.63
N TRP A 284 29.89 -8.68 10.51
CA TRP A 284 30.25 -8.56 11.93
C TRP A 284 30.23 -9.93 12.61
N GLU A 285 31.28 -10.24 13.37
CA GLU A 285 31.39 -11.46 14.16
C GLU A 285 31.34 -11.20 15.67
N GLU A 286 30.83 -12.18 16.43
CA GLU A 286 30.68 -12.05 17.87
C GLU A 286 32.05 -11.95 18.58
N GLY A 287 32.33 -10.77 19.14
CA GLY A 287 33.63 -10.44 19.76
C GLY A 287 34.34 -9.26 19.09
N GLU A 288 33.89 -8.86 17.89
CA GLU A 288 34.38 -7.66 17.23
C GLU A 288 33.83 -6.37 17.87
N VAL A 289 34.53 -5.26 17.62
CA VAL A 289 34.10 -3.94 18.10
C VAL A 289 32.74 -3.60 17.51
N ASN A 290 31.78 -3.22 18.37
CA ASN A 290 30.44 -2.84 17.94
C ASN A 290 30.49 -1.55 17.10
N SER A 291 30.39 -1.67 15.78
CA SER A 291 30.32 -0.55 14.83
C SER A 291 29.02 0.25 14.99
N LEU A 292 27.95 -0.43 15.41
CA LEU A 292 26.58 0.06 15.56
C LEU A 292 26.08 0.79 14.30
N SER A 293 26.48 0.34 13.11
CA SER A 293 26.15 0.98 11.83
C SER A 293 24.63 1.13 11.64
N ARG A 294 23.85 0.10 11.94
CA ARG A 294 22.38 0.15 11.84
C ARG A 294 21.78 1.14 12.82
N LEU A 295 22.30 1.21 14.05
CA LEU A 295 21.83 2.16 15.05
C LEU A 295 22.14 3.60 14.65
N LYS A 296 23.32 3.87 14.09
CA LYS A 296 23.68 5.19 13.54
C LYS A 296 22.71 5.59 12.42
N MET A 297 22.35 4.64 11.54
CA MET A 297 21.33 4.85 10.52
C MET A 297 19.96 5.15 11.13
N ALA A 298 19.54 4.41 12.17
CA ALA A 298 18.29 4.65 12.89
C ALA A 298 18.23 6.09 13.45
N ILE A 299 19.32 6.60 14.01
CA ILE A 299 19.43 7.99 14.49
C ILE A 299 19.32 8.97 13.33
N LYS A 300 20.03 8.75 12.22
CA LYS A 300 19.97 9.59 11.00
C LYS A 300 18.53 9.72 10.48
N TYR A 301 17.78 8.62 10.43
CA TYR A 301 16.38 8.61 9.99
C TYR A 301 15.36 8.93 11.10
N SER A 302 15.81 9.34 12.29
CA SER A 302 14.96 9.72 13.43
C SER A 302 13.99 8.60 13.87
N GLN A 303 14.47 7.35 13.89
CA GLN A 303 13.72 6.15 14.28
C GLN A 303 13.59 6.03 15.81
N LYS A 304 12.77 6.90 16.41
CA LYS A 304 12.68 7.03 17.87
C LYS A 304 12.27 5.74 18.57
N GLY A 305 11.25 5.05 18.07
CA GLY A 305 10.77 3.79 18.66
C GLY A 305 11.82 2.69 18.62
N PHE A 306 12.52 2.55 17.48
CA PHE A 306 13.60 1.58 17.31
C PHE A 306 14.78 1.84 18.27
N VAL A 307 15.22 3.11 18.40
CA VAL A 307 16.34 3.46 19.29
C VAL A 307 15.95 3.34 20.76
N ALA A 308 14.74 3.74 21.14
CA ALA A 308 14.24 3.69 22.52
C ALA A 308 13.82 2.28 22.97
N HIS A 309 13.89 1.29 22.08
CA HIS A 309 13.46 -0.07 22.35
C HIS A 309 14.19 -0.68 23.55
N PRO A 310 13.51 -1.39 24.47
CA PRO A 310 14.12 -1.94 25.68
C PRO A 310 15.37 -2.79 25.43
N ASN A 311 15.33 -3.68 24.44
CA ASN A 311 16.47 -4.56 24.11
C ASN A 311 17.68 -3.75 23.62
N VAL A 312 17.46 -2.72 22.81
CA VAL A 312 18.53 -1.82 22.32
C VAL A 312 19.12 -1.04 23.48
N GLN A 313 18.28 -0.46 24.34
CA GLN A 313 18.72 0.28 25.53
C GLN A 313 19.49 -0.61 26.51
N GLN A 314 19.09 -1.88 26.67
CA GLN A 314 19.81 -2.83 27.49
C GLN A 314 21.20 -3.14 26.92
N LEU A 315 21.32 -3.38 25.62
CA LEU A 315 22.61 -3.61 24.96
C LEU A 315 23.50 -2.37 25.06
N LEU A 316 22.97 -1.19 24.73
CA LEU A 316 23.71 0.07 24.84
C LEU A 316 24.16 0.34 26.27
N GLY A 317 23.32 0.03 27.26
CA GLY A 317 23.72 0.07 28.66
C GLY A 317 24.88 -0.87 28.96
N SER A 318 24.89 -2.08 28.41
CA SER A 318 26.01 -3.01 28.60
C SER A 318 27.31 -2.50 27.98
N ILE A 319 27.25 -1.88 26.79
CA ILE A 319 28.41 -1.29 26.11
C ILE A 319 28.90 -0.05 26.86
N TRP A 320 28.00 0.80 27.34
CA TRP A 320 28.33 2.05 28.04
C TRP A 320 29.04 1.81 29.38
N TYR A 321 28.61 0.78 30.11
CA TYR A 321 29.20 0.42 31.41
C TYR A 321 30.24 -0.70 31.31
N ASP A 322 30.71 -1.01 30.10
CA ASP A 322 31.76 -2.00 29.91
C ASP A 322 33.04 -1.58 30.67
N GLY A 323 33.72 -2.55 31.28
CA GLY A 323 34.84 -2.29 32.20
C GLY A 323 34.46 -1.81 33.61
N LEU A 324 33.17 -1.58 33.93
CA LEU A 324 32.70 -1.17 35.26
C LEU A 324 31.69 -2.16 35.86
N PRO A 325 32.13 -3.38 36.24
CA PRO A 325 31.23 -4.41 36.75
C PRO A 325 30.50 -3.97 38.02
N GLY A 326 29.18 -4.13 38.03
CA GLY A 326 28.33 -3.80 39.19
C GLY A 326 28.05 -2.31 39.40
N PHE A 327 28.55 -1.40 38.55
CA PHE A 327 28.28 0.05 38.69
C PHE A 327 26.79 0.36 38.68
N ARG A 328 26.01 -0.26 37.79
CA ARG A 328 24.55 -0.08 37.71
C ARG A 328 23.80 -0.55 38.97
N ARG A 329 24.40 -1.42 39.79
CA ARG A 329 23.78 -1.95 41.03
C ARG A 329 24.07 -1.06 42.25
N LYS A 330 24.98 -0.09 42.14
CA LYS A 330 25.34 0.82 43.23
C LYS A 330 24.24 1.87 43.46
N THR A 331 24.10 2.34 44.71
CA THR A 331 23.26 3.49 45.03
C THR A 331 23.80 4.77 44.39
N MET A 332 22.97 5.79 44.20
CA MET A 332 23.36 7.05 43.55
C MET A 332 24.61 7.69 44.19
N VAL A 333 24.72 7.66 45.52
CA VAL A 333 25.89 8.18 46.25
C VAL A 333 27.14 7.37 45.91
N ALA A 334 27.05 6.04 45.93
CA ALA A 334 28.18 5.16 45.62
C ALA A 334 28.60 5.25 44.14
N GLN A 335 27.66 5.46 43.21
CA GLN A 335 27.96 5.74 41.81
C GLN A 335 28.73 7.05 41.67
N CYS A 336 28.24 8.14 42.28
CA CYS A 336 28.91 9.45 42.24
C CYS A 336 30.34 9.38 42.80
N MET A 337 30.54 8.67 43.93
CA MET A 337 31.88 8.45 44.50
C MET A 337 32.78 7.61 43.58
N THR A 338 32.24 6.56 42.96
CA THR A 338 33.00 5.71 42.02
C THR A 338 33.38 6.49 40.76
N SER A 339 32.48 7.32 40.22
CA SER A 339 32.76 8.17 39.05
C SER A 339 33.82 9.23 39.37
N LYS A 340 33.82 9.79 40.59
CA LYS A 340 34.89 10.70 41.04
C LYS A 340 36.25 10.02 41.18
N LEU A 341 36.28 8.77 41.63
CA LEU A 341 37.50 7.96 41.74
C LEU A 341 38.03 7.49 40.37
N ALA A 342 37.14 7.23 39.41
CA ALA A 342 37.49 6.84 38.04
C ALA A 342 37.91 8.03 37.16
N TYR A 343 37.62 9.27 37.58
CA TYR A 343 38.06 10.48 36.88
C TYR A 343 39.55 10.72 37.14
N VAL A 344 40.42 10.06 36.36
CA VAL A 344 41.84 10.40 36.27
C VAL A 344 41.97 11.59 35.30
N PRO A 345 42.56 12.73 35.69
CA PRO A 345 42.76 13.86 34.79
C PRO A 345 43.62 13.44 33.58
N PRO A 346 43.41 14.04 32.39
CA PRO A 346 43.94 13.58 31.10
C PRO A 346 45.48 13.68 30.92
N ASN A 347 46.25 13.91 31.99
CA ASN A 347 47.70 14.15 31.93
C ASN A 347 48.58 12.93 32.27
N VAL A 348 48.04 11.69 32.28
CA VAL A 348 48.84 10.49 32.63
C VAL A 348 48.71 9.35 31.60
N LEU A 349 48.36 9.65 30.34
CA LEU A 349 48.32 8.64 29.26
C LEU A 349 49.34 8.87 28.12
N HIS A 350 50.31 9.77 28.30
CA HIS A 350 51.52 9.80 27.47
C HIS A 350 52.68 9.19 28.24
N ARG A 351 52.75 7.85 28.26
CA ARG A 351 54.05 7.17 28.22
C ARG A 351 54.20 6.63 26.81
N GLU A 352 55.13 7.24 26.07
CA GLU A 352 55.64 6.67 24.83
C GLU A 352 56.16 5.24 25.09
N PRO A 353 56.06 4.34 24.10
CA PRO A 353 56.73 3.05 24.19
C PRO A 353 58.24 3.29 24.06
N GLU A 354 58.99 3.09 25.14
CA GLU A 354 60.45 2.91 25.06
C GLU A 354 60.73 1.50 24.50
N PHE A 355 61.27 1.50 23.28
CA PHE A 355 62.05 0.49 22.54
C PHE A 355 61.53 -0.95 22.41
#